data_AF-Q9XFU2-F1
#
_entry.id   AF-Q9XFU2-F1
#
_cell.length_a   1.000
_cell.length_b   1.000
_cell.length_c   1.000
_cell.angle_alpha   90.00
_cell.angle_beta   90.00
_cell.angle_gamma   90.00
#
_symmetry.space_group_name_H-M   'P 1'
#
loop_
_entity.id
_entity.type
_entity.pdbx_description
1 polymer ?
#
loop_
_entity_poly.entity_id
_entity_poly.type
_entity_poly.pdbx_seq_one_letter_code
_entity_poly.pdbx_strand_id
1 'polypeptide(L)'
;MASGGLTGFKENEKVIEDLYFTKEDQRMLGKLLNKVKHQSDATDKHGAEGQKTAELSALAAIVSKYKISTEDMQKLVAWKHSQY
;
A
#
# COMPACT_ATOMS: atom_id res chain seq x y z
N MET A 1 7.03 27.87 49.85
CA MET A 1 7.05 28.20 48.41
C MET A 1 8.28 27.56 47.78
N ALA A 2 8.20 26.31 47.32
CA ALA A 2 9.28 25.61 46.60
C ALA A 2 8.77 24.47 45.70
N SER A 3 7.49 24.51 45.28
CA SER A 3 6.87 23.46 44.46
C SER A 3 6.88 23.77 42.95
N GLY A 4 7.13 25.01 42.53
CA GLY A 4 7.08 25.41 41.12
C GLY A 4 8.31 25.04 40.27
N GLY A 5 9.47 24.78 40.90
CA GLY A 5 10.68 24.39 40.18
C GLY A 5 10.63 22.95 39.66
N LEU A 6 10.22 22.01 40.51
CA LEU A 6 10.19 20.58 40.17
C LEU A 6 9.16 20.21 39.09
N THR A 7 8.08 20.99 38.95
CA THR A 7 7.05 20.74 37.92
C THR A 7 7.49 21.22 36.54
N GLY A 8 8.16 22.38 36.44
CA GLY A 8 8.65 22.90 35.17
C GLY A 8 9.80 22.08 34.55
N PHE A 9 10.66 21.46 35.38
CA PHE A 9 11.68 20.53 34.87
C PHE A 9 11.07 19.26 34.29
N LYS A 10 10.06 18.68 34.95
CA LYS A 10 9.35 17.49 34.44
C LYS A 10 8.55 17.77 33.16
N GLU A 11 7.96 18.96 33.03
CA GLU A 11 7.28 19.36 31.80
C GLU A 11 8.26 19.54 30.63
N ASN A 12 9.43 20.13 30.88
CA ASN A 12 10.47 20.25 29.85
C ASN A 12 11.03 18.89 29.42
N GLU A 13 11.25 17.96 30.36
CA GLU A 13 11.68 16.60 30.04
C GLU A 13 10.65 15.88 29.16
N LYS A 14 9.37 15.99 29.51
CA LYS A 14 8.28 15.40 28.72
C LYS A 14 8.21 15.97 27.29
N VAL A 15 8.37 17.28 27.12
CA VAL A 15 8.39 17.91 25.78
C VAL A 15 9.57 17.41 24.95
N ILE A 16 10.74 17.23 25.57
CA ILE A 16 11.93 16.71 24.89
C ILE A 16 11.72 15.24 24.50
N GLU A 17 11.15 14.43 25.38
CA GLU A 17 10.79 13.03 25.10
C GLU A 17 9.77 12.95 23.96
N ASP A 18 8.70 13.72 24.01
CA ASP A 18 7.65 13.74 22.98
C ASP A 18 8.23 14.10 21.60
N LEU A 19 9.12 15.11 21.53
CA LEU A 19 9.81 15.49 20.29
C LEU A 19 10.74 14.39 19.77
N TYR A 20 11.44 13.69 20.67
CA TYR A 20 12.33 12.60 20.31
C TYR A 20 11.54 11.40 19.78
N PHE A 21 10.53 10.94 20.52
CA PHE A 21 9.69 9.81 20.14
C PHE A 21 8.88 10.09 18.87
N THR A 22 8.39 11.32 18.68
CA THR A 22 7.71 11.70 17.43
C THR A 22 8.63 11.52 16.21
N LYS A 23 9.91 11.90 16.32
CA LYS A 23 10.86 11.73 15.21
C LYS A 23 11.19 10.26 14.97
N GLU A 24 11.37 9.47 16.02
CA GLU A 24 11.63 8.04 15.88
C GLU A 24 10.43 7.29 15.32
N ASP A 25 9.21 7.63 15.73
CA ASP A 25 7.98 7.06 15.19
C ASP A 25 7.81 7.37 13.71
N GLN A 26 8.09 8.61 13.29
CA GLN A 26 8.11 8.95 11.85
C GLN A 26 9.12 8.11 11.07
N ARG A 27 10.33 7.92 11.62
CA ARG A 27 11.36 7.07 10.99
C ARG A 27 10.92 5.61 10.92
N MET A 28 10.30 5.10 11.97
CA MET A 28 9.83 3.72 12.06
C MET A 28 8.63 3.46 11.14
N LEU A 29 7.67 4.38 11.10
CA LEU A 29 6.53 4.33 10.17
C LEU A 29 7.02 4.39 8.72
N GLY A 30 8.01 5.22 8.40
CA GLY A 30 8.62 5.25 7.07
C GLY A 30 9.23 3.91 6.66
N LYS A 31 9.94 3.24 7.58
CA LYS A 31 10.47 1.89 7.33
C LYS A 31 9.37 0.86 7.16
N LEU A 32 8.31 0.93 7.97
CA LEU A 32 7.17 0.04 7.86
C LEU A 32 6.46 0.19 6.52
N LEU A 33 6.19 1.42 6.08
CA LEU A 33 5.58 1.72 4.78
C LEU A 33 6.45 1.21 3.63
N ASN A 34 7.76 1.40 3.68
CA ASN A 34 8.67 0.85 2.69
C ASN A 34 8.61 -0.69 2.65
N LYS A 35 8.56 -1.35 3.82
CA LYS A 35 8.42 -2.81 3.88
C LYS A 35 7.09 -3.29 3.33
N VAL A 36 5.99 -2.63 3.67
CA VAL A 36 4.65 -2.93 3.13
C VAL A 36 4.64 -2.79 1.62
N LYS A 37 5.20 -1.70 1.08
CA LYS A 37 5.35 -1.51 -0.37
C LYS A 37 6.14 -2.64 -1.04
N HIS A 38 7.28 -3.04 -0.46
CA HIS A 38 8.05 -4.14 -1.03
C HIS A 38 7.31 -5.47 -0.96
N GLN A 39 6.55 -5.70 0.12
CA GLN A 39 5.74 -6.91 0.27
C GLN A 39 4.54 -6.92 -0.68
N SER A 40 3.87 -5.79 -0.90
CA SER A 40 2.83 -5.68 -1.91
C SER A 40 3.42 -5.93 -3.29
N ASP A 41 4.49 -5.22 -3.67
CA ASP A 41 5.08 -5.34 -5.02
C ASP A 41 5.67 -6.74 -5.30
N ALA A 42 6.11 -7.47 -4.26
CA ALA A 42 6.66 -8.82 -4.40
C ALA A 42 5.60 -9.92 -4.38
N THR A 43 4.54 -9.77 -3.56
CA THR A 43 3.47 -10.78 -3.42
C THR A 43 2.43 -10.65 -4.54
N ASP A 44 2.24 -9.44 -5.04
CA ASP A 44 1.25 -9.13 -6.08
C ASP A 44 1.64 -9.69 -7.45
N LYS A 45 2.88 -10.14 -7.69
CA LYS A 45 3.23 -10.73 -9.00
C LYS A 45 2.49 -12.05 -9.26
N HIS A 46 2.45 -12.94 -8.27
CA HIS A 46 1.72 -14.21 -8.42
C HIS A 46 0.20 -14.03 -8.28
N GLY A 47 -0.24 -13.10 -7.43
CA GLY A 47 -1.65 -12.71 -7.34
C GLY A 47 -2.16 -12.12 -8.66
N ALA A 48 -1.42 -11.15 -9.23
CA ALA A 48 -1.75 -10.52 -10.49
C ALA A 48 -1.72 -11.49 -11.68
N GLU A 49 -0.79 -12.45 -11.73
CA GLU A 49 -0.79 -13.48 -12.78
C GLU A 49 -2.02 -14.41 -12.68
N GLY A 50 -2.37 -14.85 -11.47
CA GLY A 50 -3.57 -15.66 -11.23
C GLY A 50 -4.86 -14.90 -11.53
N GLN A 51 -4.91 -13.62 -11.18
CA GLN A 51 -6.07 -12.77 -11.41
C GLN A 51 -6.23 -12.44 -12.90
N LYS A 52 -5.13 -12.14 -13.59
CA LYS A 52 -5.11 -11.91 -15.05
C LYS A 52 -5.57 -13.14 -15.82
N THR A 53 -5.15 -14.34 -15.42
CA THR A 53 -5.58 -15.60 -16.07
C THR A 53 -7.05 -15.92 -15.80
N ALA A 54 -7.55 -15.66 -14.59
CA ALA A 54 -8.96 -15.78 -14.27
C ALA A 54 -9.83 -14.79 -15.06
N GLU A 55 -9.38 -13.54 -15.20
CA GLU A 55 -10.08 -12.52 -15.97
C GLU A 55 -10.11 -12.81 -17.47
N LEU A 56 -9.00 -13.27 -18.04
CA LEU A 56 -8.95 -13.71 -19.43
C LEU A 56 -9.89 -14.90 -19.68
N SER A 57 -9.98 -15.84 -18.73
CA SER A 57 -10.88 -16.99 -18.83
C SER A 57 -12.36 -16.57 -18.78
N ALA A 58 -12.70 -15.63 -17.89
CA ALA A 58 -14.05 -15.07 -17.81
C ALA A 58 -14.42 -14.28 -19.08
N LEU A 59 -13.48 -13.49 -19.62
CA LEU A 59 -13.68 -12.77 -20.87
C LEU A 59 -13.84 -13.73 -22.06
N ALA A 60 -13.03 -14.80 -22.13
CA ALA A 60 -13.13 -15.81 -23.17
C ALA A 60 -14.51 -16.48 -23.19
N ALA A 61 -15.14 -16.72 -22.03
CA ALA A 61 -16.49 -17.28 -21.98
C ALA A 61 -17.54 -16.38 -22.68
N ILE A 62 -17.44 -15.06 -22.51
CA ILE A 62 -18.35 -14.07 -23.12
C ILE A 62 -18.05 -13.93 -24.62
N VAL A 63 -16.77 -13.82 -24.94
CA VAL A 63 -16.30 -13.40 -26.25
C VAL A 63 -16.15 -14.58 -27.21
N SER A 64 -16.15 -15.83 -26.72
CA SER A 64 -15.99 -17.07 -27.53
C SER A 64 -16.85 -17.14 -28.79
N LYS A 65 -18.01 -16.49 -28.81
CA LYS A 65 -18.94 -16.44 -29.95
C LYS A 65 -18.47 -15.51 -31.07
N TYR A 66 -17.62 -14.54 -30.75
CA TYR A 66 -17.06 -13.55 -31.64
C TYR A 66 -15.60 -13.90 -31.81
N LYS A 67 -15.14 -14.19 -33.03
CA LYS A 67 -13.73 -14.52 -33.30
C LYS A 67 -12.84 -13.30 -33.05
N ILE A 68 -12.54 -13.01 -31.78
CA ILE A 68 -11.73 -11.88 -31.33
C ILE A 68 -10.28 -12.33 -31.19
N SER A 69 -9.36 -11.44 -31.56
CA SER A 69 -7.93 -11.67 -31.43
C SER A 69 -7.50 -11.64 -29.95
N THR A 70 -6.43 -12.37 -29.61
CA THR A 70 -5.86 -12.34 -28.26
C THR A 70 -5.40 -10.94 -27.84
N GLU A 71 -4.99 -10.14 -28.82
CA GLU A 71 -4.53 -8.76 -28.59
C GLU A 71 -5.69 -7.85 -28.16
N ASP A 72 -6.87 -8.00 -28.78
CA ASP A 72 -8.06 -7.23 -28.42
C ASP A 72 -8.62 -7.66 -27.06
N MET A 73 -8.54 -8.96 -26.73
CA MET A 73 -8.87 -9.43 -25.38
C MET A 73 -7.99 -8.77 -24.31
N GLN A 74 -6.69 -8.62 -24.58
CA GLN A 74 -5.78 -7.92 -23.66
C GLN A 74 -6.12 -6.43 -23.54
N LYS A 75 -6.46 -5.76 -24.64
CA LYS A 75 -6.91 -4.36 -24.64
C LYS A 75 -8.19 -4.16 -23.84
N LEU A 76 -9.13 -5.11 -23.91
CA LEU A 76 -10.37 -5.09 -23.12
C LEU A 76 -10.12 -5.26 -21.61
N VAL A 77 -9.23 -6.18 -21.23
CA VAL A 77 -8.82 -6.34 -19.82
C VAL A 77 -8.12 -5.06 -19.33
N ALA A 78 -7.20 -4.51 -20.12
CA ALA A 78 -6.52 -3.25 -19.78
C ALA A 78 -7.50 -2.06 -19.68
N TRP A 79 -8.53 -2.01 -20.51
CA TRP A 79 -9.60 -1.02 -20.40
C TRP A 79 -10.40 -1.16 -19.11
N LYS A 80 -10.75 -2.39 -18.70
CA LYS A 80 -11.43 -2.63 -17.42
C LYS A 80 -10.61 -2.12 -16.23
N HIS A 81 -9.28 -2.34 -16.26
CA HIS A 81 -8.36 -1.88 -15.22
C HIS A 81 -8.03 -0.39 -15.27
N SER A 82 -8.40 0.34 -16.33
CA SER A 82 -8.18 1.79 -16.40
C SER A 82 -9.38 2.61 -15.93
N GLN A 83 -10.55 1.98 -15.80
CA GLN A 83 -11.80 2.62 -15.34
C GLN A 83 -12.03 2.51 -13.83
N TYR A 84 -11.24 1.70 -13.13
CA TYR A 84 -11.30 1.45 -11.68
C TYR A 84 -9.90 1.42 -11.09
#